data_AF-A0A173RN86-F1
#
_entry.id   AF-A0A173RN86-F1
#
_cell.length_a   1.000
_cell.length_b   1.000
_cell.length_c   1.000
_cell.angle_alpha   90.00
_cell.angle_beta   90.00
_cell.angle_gamma   90.00
#
_symmetry.space_group_name_H-M   'P 1'
#
loop_
_entity.id
_entity.type
_entity.pdbx_description
1 polymer ?
#
loop_
_entity_poly.entity_id
_entity_poly.type
_entity_poly.pdbx_seq_one_letter_code
_entity_poly.pdbx_strand_id
1 'polypeptide(L)'
;MARVLRKVKEFEFKNGWLGEYVFQDDRGRVYASRISDCAVNNTTTAEFHNKKSIHAIRRTLNSNMKCAGVSGTVAASLLGHTEKVNEENYTYDVSSMEEKSKFMECAGRV
;
A
#
# COMPACT_ATOMS: atom_id res chain seq x y z
N MET A 1 -13.61 3.17 1.47
CA MET A 1 -13.02 4.46 1.90
C MET A 1 -13.86 5.17 2.98
N ALA A 2 -15.14 5.44 2.76
CA ALA A 2 -16.00 6.23 3.67
C ALA A 2 -16.02 5.76 5.14
N ARG A 3 -15.95 4.45 5.41
CA ARG A 3 -15.90 3.90 6.78
C ARG A 3 -14.66 4.34 7.56
N VAL A 4 -13.49 4.38 6.90
CA VAL A 4 -12.22 4.72 7.56
C VAL A 4 -12.19 6.20 7.93
N LEU A 5 -12.52 7.08 6.97
CA LEU A 5 -12.56 8.52 7.20
C LEU A 5 -13.56 8.90 8.30
N ARG A 6 -14.71 8.23 8.35
CA ARG A 6 -15.70 8.42 9.42
C ARG A 6 -15.14 8.07 10.80
N LYS A 7 -14.50 6.89 10.93
CA LYS A 7 -13.87 6.47 12.19
C LYS A 7 -12.77 7.44 12.64
N VAL A 8 -11.97 7.93 11.71
CA VAL A 8 -10.96 8.96 12.00
C VAL A 8 -11.65 10.22 12.54
N LYS A 9 -12.72 10.69 11.88
CA LYS A 9 -13.42 11.90 12.31
C LYS A 9 -14.12 11.75 13.67
N GLU A 10 -14.73 10.59 13.93
CA GLU A 10 -15.31 10.25 15.23
C GLU A 10 -14.25 10.27 16.34
N PHE A 11 -13.04 9.76 16.05
CA PHE A 11 -11.93 9.77 16.99
C PHE A 11 -11.38 11.18 17.25
N GLU A 12 -11.20 11.99 16.20
CA GLU A 12 -10.84 13.41 16.35
C GLU A 12 -11.85 14.16 17.22
N PHE A 13 -13.15 13.97 16.94
CA PHE A 13 -14.22 14.62 17.69
C PHE A 13 -14.19 14.23 19.17
N LYS A 14 -14.07 12.92 19.45
CA LYS A 14 -14.03 12.39 20.82
C LYS A 14 -12.86 12.96 21.64
N ASN A 15 -11.72 13.19 21.00
CA ASN A 15 -10.51 13.67 21.69
C ASN A 15 -10.33 15.20 21.60
N GLY A 16 -11.23 15.92 20.94
CA GLY A 16 -11.11 17.37 20.75
C GLY A 16 -10.03 17.80 19.75
N TRP A 17 -9.59 16.89 18.87
CA TRP A 17 -8.52 17.13 17.89
C TRP A 17 -9.10 17.56 16.54
N LEU A 18 -10.01 18.53 16.54
CA LEU A 18 -10.64 19.01 15.32
C LEU A 18 -9.77 20.07 14.65
N GLY A 19 -9.33 19.78 13.43
CA GLY A 19 -8.54 20.72 12.63
C GLY A 19 -8.54 20.34 11.15
N GLU A 20 -7.68 21.00 10.38
CA GLU A 20 -7.69 20.99 8.92
C GLU A 20 -7.08 19.72 8.27
N TYR A 21 -6.31 18.94 9.04
CA TYR A 21 -5.62 17.76 8.51
C TYR A 21 -6.44 16.48 8.67
N VAL A 22 -6.38 15.58 7.70
CA VAL A 22 -7.02 14.25 7.78
C VAL A 22 -6.40 13.39 8.90
N PHE A 23 -5.11 13.58 9.18
CA PHE A 23 -4.42 12.91 10.28
C PHE A 23 -3.85 13.97 11.22
N GLN A 24 -4.45 14.08 12.40
CA GLN A 24 -4.06 15.03 13.44
C GLN A 24 -4.18 14.40 14.83
N ASP A 25 -3.46 14.98 15.78
CA ASP A 25 -3.54 14.68 17.20
C ASP A 25 -3.61 15.97 18.05
N ASP A 26 -3.41 15.84 19.36
CA ASP A 26 -3.38 16.94 20.31
C ASP A 26 -2.32 18.02 19.99
N ARG A 27 -1.34 17.70 19.16
CA ARG A 27 -0.26 18.59 18.73
C ARG A 27 -0.46 19.11 17.30
N GLY A 28 -1.61 18.85 16.69
CA GLY A 28 -1.92 19.23 15.32
C GLY A 28 -1.52 18.15 14.32
N ARG A 29 -0.88 18.55 13.20
CA ARG A 29 -0.59 17.64 12.08
C ARG A 29 0.28 16.44 12.49
N VAL A 30 -0.16 15.23 12.15
CA VAL A 30 0.70 14.04 12.26
C VAL A 30 1.75 14.04 11.14
N TYR A 31 3.02 13.98 11.52
CA TYR A 31 4.14 13.96 10.58
C TYR A 31 4.35 12.59 9.93
N ALA A 32 4.97 12.59 8.75
CA ALA A 32 5.23 11.39 7.95
C ALA A 32 6.03 10.31 8.71
N SER A 33 6.97 10.70 9.58
CA SER A 33 7.73 9.77 10.43
C SER A 33 6.81 8.95 11.33
N ARG A 34 5.89 9.60 12.04
CA ARG A 34 4.94 8.91 12.93
C ARG A 34 4.00 7.97 12.16
N ILE A 35 3.59 8.34 10.95
CA ILE A 35 2.79 7.46 10.08
C ILE A 35 3.63 6.24 9.67
N SER A 36 4.90 6.45 9.30
CA SER A 36 5.82 5.37 8.95
C SER A 36 6.04 4.41 10.13
N ASP A 37 6.27 4.95 11.32
CA ASP A 37 6.44 4.17 12.54
C ASP A 37 5.17 3.38 12.87
N CYS A 38 3.99 4.00 12.71
CA CYS A 38 2.71 3.31 12.89
C CYS A 38 2.57 2.11 11.94
N ALA A 39 2.92 2.25 10.65
CA ALA A 39 2.87 1.13 9.70
C ALA A 39 3.82 -0.01 10.10
N VAL A 40 5.04 0.32 10.52
CA VAL A 40 6.03 -0.66 10.98
C VAL A 40 5.58 -1.37 12.26
N ASN A 41 5.06 -0.62 13.22
CA ASN A 41 4.58 -1.16 14.50
C ASN A 41 3.37 -2.07 14.30
N ASN A 42 2.40 -1.66 13.47
CA ASN A 42 1.21 -2.46 13.17
C ASN A 42 1.52 -3.78 12.45
N THR A 43 2.69 -3.87 11.81
CA THR A 43 3.15 -5.10 11.13
C THR A 43 4.25 -5.83 11.91
N THR A 44 4.50 -5.43 13.17
CA THR A 44 5.34 -6.16 14.12
C THR A 44 4.46 -7.17 14.88
N THR A 45 3.81 -8.06 14.15
CA THR A 45 2.97 -9.14 14.70
C THR A 45 3.37 -10.47 14.04
N ALA A 46 2.94 -11.60 14.61
CA ALA A 46 3.22 -12.92 14.04
C ALA A 46 2.56 -13.17 12.67
N GLU A 47 1.57 -12.34 12.29
CA GLU A 47 0.88 -12.42 11.00
C GLU A 47 1.77 -12.01 9.83
N PHE A 48 2.84 -11.25 10.08
CA PHE A 48 3.76 -10.78 9.06
C PHE A 48 5.13 -11.43 9.22
N HIS A 49 5.66 -12.01 8.14
CA HIS A 49 7.02 -12.57 8.13
C HIS A 49 8.11 -11.54 8.47
N ASN A 50 7.88 -10.27 8.13
CA ASN A 50 8.80 -9.17 8.37
C ASN A 50 8.01 -7.88 8.55
N LYS A 51 8.56 -6.93 9.33
CA LYS A 51 8.01 -5.58 9.46
C LYS A 51 7.83 -4.92 8.09
N LYS A 52 6.70 -4.25 7.88
CA LYS A 52 6.34 -3.60 6.61
C LYS A 52 6.32 -2.09 6.77
N SER A 53 7.19 -1.42 6.02
CA SER A 53 7.19 0.03 5.91
C SER A 53 6.12 0.51 4.92
N ILE A 54 5.84 1.82 4.94
CA ILE A 54 4.97 2.47 3.95
C ILE A 54 5.43 2.22 2.50
N HIS A 55 6.74 2.09 2.28
CA HIS A 55 7.28 1.76 0.96
C HIS A 55 7.00 0.31 0.57
N ALA A 56 7.07 -0.64 1.51
CA ALA A 56 6.68 -2.02 1.25
C ALA A 56 5.20 -2.11 0.86
N ILE A 57 4.32 -1.43 1.60
CA ILE A 57 2.88 -1.36 1.30
C ILE A 57 2.64 -0.79 -0.10
N ARG A 58 3.32 0.32 -0.46
CA ARG A 58 3.18 0.94 -1.79
C ARG A 58 3.64 0.01 -2.92
N ARG A 59 4.75 -0.71 -2.74
CA ARG A 59 5.24 -1.71 -3.71
C ARG A 59 4.24 -2.85 -3.88
N THR A 60 3.71 -3.38 -2.77
CA THR A 60 2.68 -4.42 -2.80
C THR A 60 1.42 -3.95 -3.53
N LEU A 61 0.96 -2.71 -3.28
CA LEU A 61 -0.18 -2.15 -4.00
C LEU A 61 0.06 -2.11 -5.52
N ASN A 62 1.24 -1.66 -5.95
CA ASN A 62 1.59 -1.63 -7.37
C ASN A 62 1.61 -3.04 -7.99
N SER A 63 2.30 -3.99 -7.34
CA SER A 63 2.35 -5.38 -7.80
C SER A 63 0.97 -6.02 -7.91
N ASN A 64 0.08 -5.76 -6.94
CA ASN A 64 -1.29 -6.27 -6.99
C ASN A 64 -2.09 -5.68 -8.16
N MET A 65 -1.91 -4.40 -8.48
CA MET A 65 -2.53 -3.79 -9.67
C MET A 65 -2.04 -4.48 -10.95
N LYS A 66 -0.73 -4.78 -11.06
CA LYS A 66 -0.17 -5.48 -12.21
C LYS A 66 -0.72 -6.90 -12.35
N CYS A 67 -0.81 -7.66 -11.24
CA CYS A 67 -1.44 -8.98 -11.22
C CYS A 67 -2.93 -8.93 -11.61
N ALA A 68 -3.64 -7.85 -11.30
CA ALA A 68 -5.02 -7.61 -11.72
C ALA A 68 -5.15 -7.15 -13.18
N GLY A 69 -4.06 -7.10 -13.95
CA GLY A 69 -4.05 -6.72 -15.37
C GLY A 69 -4.11 -5.20 -15.62
N VAL A 70 -3.88 -4.37 -14.60
CA VAL A 70 -3.79 -2.92 -14.78
C VAL A 70 -2.53 -2.59 -15.57
N SER A 71 -2.66 -1.74 -16.60
CA SER A 71 -1.51 -1.34 -17.41
C SER A 71 -0.49 -0.53 -16.61
N GLY A 72 0.78 -0.64 -17.00
CA GLY A 72 1.88 0.09 -16.34
C GLY A 72 1.65 1.59 -16.31
N THR A 73 1.13 2.18 -17.39
CA THR A 73 0.75 3.59 -17.47
C THR A 73 -0.27 4.00 -16.42
N VAL A 74 -1.34 3.21 -16.25
CA VAL A 74 -2.41 3.51 -15.28
C VAL A 74 -1.89 3.33 -13.85
N ALA A 75 -1.17 2.25 -13.57
CA ALA A 75 -0.58 2.01 -12.26
C ALA A 75 0.41 3.10 -11.85
N ALA A 76 1.30 3.52 -12.76
CA ALA A 76 2.26 4.60 -12.53
C ALA A 76 1.55 5.94 -12.29
N SER A 77 0.51 6.26 -13.07
CA SER A 77 -0.28 7.47 -12.88
C SER A 77 -0.98 7.51 -11.51
N LEU A 78 -1.56 6.39 -11.06
CA LEU A 78 -2.20 6.29 -9.75
C LEU A 78 -1.23 6.49 -8.57
N LEU A 79 0.04 6.11 -8.75
CA LEU A 79 1.09 6.25 -7.73
C LEU A 79 1.90 7.55 -7.84
N GLY A 80 1.63 8.35 -8.87
CA GLY A 80 2.32 9.62 -9.15
C GLY A 80 3.75 9.43 -9.65
N HIS A 81 4.02 8.38 -10.43
CA HIS A 81 5.34 8.06 -10.99
C HIS A 81 5.33 8.14 -12.52
N THR A 82 6.52 8.26 -13.11
CA THR A 82 6.72 7.87 -14.50
C THR A 82 6.68 6.35 -14.63
N GLU A 83 6.31 5.81 -15.78
CA GLU A 83 6.32 4.35 -16.03
C GLU A 83 7.67 3.70 -15.73
N LYS A 84 8.78 4.33 -16.16
CA LYS A 84 10.14 3.85 -15.90
C LYS A 84 10.40 3.67 -14.40
N VAL A 85 10.18 4.72 -13.60
CA VAL A 85 10.36 4.67 -12.14
C VAL A 85 9.47 3.60 -11.50
N ASN A 86 8.23 3.43 -12.00
CA ASN A 86 7.31 2.43 -11.50
C ASN A 86 7.82 0.99 -11.74
N GLU A 87 8.29 0.72 -12.96
CA GLU A 87 8.82 -0.60 -13.33
C GLU A 87 10.09 -0.91 -12.54
N GLU A 88 11.02 0.04 -12.43
CA GLU A 88 12.32 -0.18 -11.78
C GLU A 88 12.23 -0.32 -10.24
N ASN A 89 11.26 0.33 -9.59
CA ASN A 89 11.26 0.49 -8.12
C ASN A 89 10.02 -0.05 -7.41
N TYR A 90 8.91 -0.26 -8.13
CA TYR A 90 7.62 -0.63 -7.53
C TYR A 90 7.05 -1.92 -8.06
N THR A 91 7.64 -2.48 -9.11
CA THR A 91 7.08 -3.62 -9.81
C THR A 91 7.86 -4.87 -9.48
N TYR A 92 7.21 -5.79 -8.78
CA TYR A 92 7.79 -7.06 -8.37
C TYR A 92 6.84 -8.19 -8.71
N ASP A 93 7.40 -9.33 -9.08
CA ASP A 93 6.65 -10.56 -9.20
C ASP A 93 6.19 -11.03 -7.81
N VAL A 94 4.87 -10.95 -7.60
CA VAL A 94 4.20 -11.41 -6.38
C VAL A 94 3.32 -12.63 -6.65
N SER A 95 3.41 -13.22 -7.85
CA SER A 95 2.64 -14.39 -8.19
C SER A 95 3.09 -15.61 -7.37
N SER A 96 2.11 -16.40 -6.96
CA SER A 96 2.32 -17.66 -6.27
C SER A 96 2.98 -18.69 -7.20
N MET A 97 3.63 -19.70 -6.61
CA MET A 97 4.21 -20.80 -7.40
C MET A 97 3.13 -21.56 -8.19
N GLU A 98 1.91 -21.63 -7.66
CA GLU A 98 0.76 -22.23 -8.34
C GLU A 98 0.36 -21.45 -9.60
N GLU A 99 0.28 -20.12 -9.52
CA GLU A 99 0.03 -19.26 -10.68
C GLU A 99 1.13 -19.41 -11.74
N LYS A 100 2.40 -19.44 -11.30
CA LYS A 100 3.55 -19.68 -12.20
C LYS A 100 3.47 -21.04 -12.89
N SER A 101 3.09 -22.10 -12.18
CA SER A 101 2.89 -23.43 -12.76
C SER A 101 1.82 -23.42 -13.84
N LYS A 102 0.68 -22.75 -13.60
CA LYS A 102 -0.39 -22.61 -14.58
C LYS A 102 0.08 -21.87 -15.84
N PHE A 103 0.87 -20.81 -15.69
CA PHE A 103 1.45 -20.11 -16.84
C PHE A 103 2.37 -21.02 -17.65
N MET A 104 3.22 -21.80 -16.98
CA MET A 104 4.13 -22.76 -17.63
C MET A 104 3.37 -23.88 -18.36
N GLU A 105 2.33 -24.44 -17.75
CA GLU A 105 1.49 -25.48 -18.37
C GLU A 105 0.75 -24.96 -19.60
N CYS A 106 0.24 -23.73 -19.57
CA CYS A 106 -0.36 -23.10 -20.73
C CYS A 106 0.66 -22.83 -21.84
N ALA A 107 1.86 -22.35 -21.49
CA ALA A 107 2.91 -22.02 -22.45
C ALA A 107 3.58 -23.26 -23.06
N GLY A 108 3.66 -24.37 -22.32
CA GLY A 108 4.28 -25.62 -22.76
C GLY A 108 3.39 -26.52 -23.64
N ARG A 109 2.13 -26.14 -23.90
CA ARG A 109 1.21 -26.84 -24.81
C ARG A 109 1.47 -26.54 -26.30
N VAL A 110 2.73 -26.38 -26.68
CA VAL A 110 3.17 -26.24 -28.08
C VAL A 110 3.17 -27.60 -28.75
#